data_AF-A0AAV4PUS9-F1
#
_entry.id   AF-A0AAV4PUS9-F1
#
_cell.length_a   1.000
_cell.length_b   1.000
_cell.length_c   1.000
_cell.angle_alpha   90.00
_cell.angle_beta   90.00
_cell.angle_gamma   90.00
#
_symmetry.space_group_name_H-M   'P 1'
#
loop_
_entity.id
_entity.type
_entity.pdbx_description
1 polymer ?
#
loop_
_entity_poly.entity_id
_entity_poly.type
_entity_poly.pdbx_seq_one_letter_code
_entity_poly.pdbx_strand_id
1 'polypeptide(L)'
;MYAMKLITICCIILINLCIFPVALSELYSYVTCGSVIKLLNNHLKVRLHSHEVKYGSGSGQQSVTAIEDHDDVNSHWVIKGKSGKVCNRGEPISCGSTIRFEHLATKKNLHSHHFPSPLSNNQEVSAFGENGEGDTGDHWIVTCSSDYWERSGLVRFKHADTDMWMGVPGSTYGRPISGQKEVAALHYSDSSCYWKASEGVFIKPSELPLPSIAHVHTEL
;
A
#
# COMPACT_ATOMS: atom_id res chain seq x y z
N MET A 1 2.37 -44.24 -32.27
CA MET A 1 2.96 -44.27 -30.91
C MET A 1 3.74 -43.00 -30.53
N TYR A 2 4.51 -42.38 -31.45
CA TYR A 2 5.26 -41.14 -31.13
C TYR A 2 4.39 -39.90 -30.88
N ALA A 3 3.32 -39.70 -31.66
CA ALA A 3 2.42 -38.55 -31.50
C ALA A 3 1.71 -38.52 -30.13
N MET A 4 1.26 -39.68 -29.63
CA MET A 4 0.65 -39.79 -28.29
C MET A 4 1.63 -39.42 -27.18
N LYS A 5 2.89 -39.90 -27.25
CA LYS A 5 3.94 -39.52 -26.27
C LYS A 5 4.23 -38.02 -26.30
N LEU A 6 4.26 -37.42 -27.49
CA LEU A 6 4.52 -35.99 -27.65
C LEU A 6 3.40 -35.13 -27.04
N ILE A 7 2.14 -35.53 -27.23
CA ILE A 7 0.97 -34.85 -26.64
C ILE A 7 1.00 -34.97 -25.11
N THR A 8 1.30 -36.15 -24.56
CA THR A 8 1.39 -36.32 -23.10
C THR A 8 2.50 -35.47 -22.48
N ILE A 9 3.68 -35.42 -23.12
CA ILE A 9 4.80 -34.58 -22.65
C ILE A 9 4.43 -33.09 -22.71
N CYS A 10 3.79 -32.65 -23.80
CA CYS A 10 3.35 -31.26 -23.95
C CYS A 10 2.29 -30.88 -22.89
N CYS A 11 1.33 -31.77 -22.60
CA CYS A 11 0.36 -31.58 -21.54
C CYS A 11 1.03 -31.51 -20.16
N ILE A 12 2.00 -32.37 -19.85
CA ILE A 12 2.74 -32.32 -18.57
C ILE A 12 3.52 -31.00 -18.45
N ILE A 13 4.16 -30.55 -19.52
CA ILE A 13 4.89 -29.27 -19.54
C ILE A 13 3.93 -28.10 -19.35
N LEU A 14 2.79 -28.07 -20.05
CA LEU A 14 1.75 -27.05 -19.91
C LEU A 14 1.13 -27.04 -18.51
N ILE A 15 0.86 -28.22 -17.93
CA ILE A 15 0.33 -28.36 -16.57
C ILE A 15 1.35 -27.82 -15.56
N ASN A 16 2.64 -28.17 -15.68
CA ASN A 16 3.67 -27.65 -14.79
C ASN A 16 3.87 -26.13 -14.95
N LEU A 17 3.83 -25.62 -16.19
CA LEU A 17 3.88 -24.17 -16.49
C LEU A 17 2.69 -23.41 -15.90
N CYS A 18 1.51 -24.03 -15.79
CA CYS A 18 0.34 -23.41 -15.20
C CYS A 18 0.30 -23.53 -13.66
N ILE A 19 0.76 -24.66 -13.10
CA ILE A 19 0.67 -24.92 -11.65
C ILE A 19 1.76 -24.20 -10.86
N PHE A 20 2.99 -24.13 -11.37
CA PHE A 20 4.10 -23.51 -10.64
C PHE A 20 3.90 -22.02 -10.30
N PRO A 21 3.45 -21.16 -11.23
CA PRO A 21 3.22 -19.74 -10.94
C PRO A 21 2.11 -19.53 -9.90
N VAL A 22 1.06 -20.35 -9.94
CA VAL A 22 -0.08 -20.30 -9.01
C VAL A 22 0.36 -20.65 -7.59
N ALA A 23 1.16 -21.72 -7.43
CA ALA A 23 1.68 -22.13 -6.12
C ALA A 23 2.63 -21.09 -5.50
N LEU A 24 3.42 -20.38 -6.30
CA LEU A 24 4.32 -19.33 -5.81
C LEU A 24 3.57 -18.07 -5.35
N SER A 25 2.42 -17.77 -5.97
CA SER A 25 1.54 -16.67 -5.57
C SER A 25 0.92 -16.87 -4.20
N GLU A 26 0.61 -18.12 -3.83
CA GLU A 26 0.06 -18.51 -2.52
C GLU A 26 1.07 -18.37 -1.36
N LEU A 27 2.38 -18.40 -1.65
CA LEU A 27 3.43 -18.27 -0.62
C LEU A 27 3.57 -16.85 -0.07
N TYR A 28 2.98 -15.85 -0.74
CA TYR A 28 3.18 -14.43 -0.43
C TYR A 28 1.88 -13.63 -0.57
N SER A 29 0.82 -14.08 0.08
CA SER A 29 -0.53 -13.53 -0.11
C SER A 29 -0.75 -12.14 0.50
N TYR A 30 0.08 -11.72 1.47
CA TYR A 30 -0.18 -10.52 2.27
C TYR A 30 0.85 -9.40 2.09
N VAL A 31 0.38 -8.16 2.27
CA VAL A 31 1.23 -6.97 2.47
C VAL A 31 1.84 -7.05 3.86
N THR A 32 3.14 -6.77 3.96
CA THR A 32 3.91 -6.91 5.20
C THR A 32 4.61 -5.61 5.55
N CYS A 33 4.93 -5.43 6.83
CA CYS A 33 5.67 -4.28 7.31
C CYS A 33 7.05 -4.17 6.66
N GLY A 34 7.43 -2.94 6.29
CA GLY A 34 8.65 -2.64 5.55
C GLY A 34 8.56 -2.91 4.04
N SER A 35 7.40 -3.36 3.52
CA SER A 35 7.18 -3.43 2.08
C SER A 35 7.15 -2.03 1.47
N VAL A 36 7.62 -1.93 0.22
CA VAL A 36 7.58 -0.72 -0.58
C VAL A 36 6.61 -0.98 -1.74
N ILE A 37 5.46 -0.33 -1.74
CA ILE A 37 4.38 -0.61 -2.69
C ILE A 37 3.95 0.65 -3.43
N LYS A 38 3.26 0.48 -4.56
CA LYS A 38 2.38 1.52 -5.10
C LYS A 38 0.93 1.22 -4.69
N LEU A 39 0.14 2.25 -4.46
CA LEU A 39 -1.29 2.12 -4.18
C LEU A 39 -2.08 2.56 -5.41
N LEU A 40 -2.74 1.60 -6.07
CA LEU A 40 -3.57 1.85 -7.24
C LEU A 40 -5.02 2.08 -6.80
N ASN A 41 -5.59 3.24 -7.15
CA ASN A 41 -7.01 3.48 -7.00
C ASN A 41 -7.79 2.56 -7.93
N ASN A 42 -8.73 1.80 -7.39
CA ASN A 42 -9.44 0.78 -8.16
C ASN A 42 -10.40 1.37 -9.19
N HIS A 43 -11.01 2.53 -8.92
CA HIS A 43 -11.97 3.16 -9.83
C HIS A 43 -11.25 3.83 -11.00
N LEU A 44 -10.37 4.79 -10.70
CA LEU A 44 -9.75 5.66 -11.70
C LEU A 44 -8.42 5.13 -12.27
N LYS A 45 -7.91 4.01 -11.74
CA LYS A 45 -6.65 3.37 -12.20
C LYS A 45 -5.42 4.29 -12.13
N VAL A 46 -5.41 5.20 -11.15
CA VAL A 46 -4.31 6.10 -10.83
C VAL A 46 -3.57 5.67 -9.57
N ARG A 47 -2.28 5.94 -9.47
CA ARG A 47 -1.41 5.56 -8.34
C ARG A 47 -1.21 6.73 -7.40
N LEU A 48 -1.29 6.46 -6.09
CA LEU A 48 -0.94 7.42 -5.05
C LEU A 48 0.48 7.94 -5.28
N HIS A 49 0.66 9.26 -5.22
CA HIS A 49 1.87 9.93 -5.66
C HIS A 49 2.13 11.17 -4.80
N SER A 50 3.40 11.54 -4.62
CA SER A 50 3.78 12.82 -4.01
C SER A 50 5.06 13.36 -4.66
N HIS A 51 5.46 14.59 -4.35
CA HIS A 51 6.60 15.26 -4.98
C HIS A 51 6.97 16.51 -4.17
N GLU A 52 8.04 17.22 -4.54
CA GLU A 52 8.47 18.47 -3.87
C GLU A 52 7.63 19.71 -4.26
N VAL A 53 6.35 19.53 -4.55
CA VAL A 53 5.38 20.63 -4.72
C VAL A 53 4.54 20.71 -3.45
N LYS A 54 4.20 21.94 -3.03
CA LYS A 54 3.36 22.20 -1.86
C LYS A 54 2.01 22.73 -2.30
N TYR A 55 0.99 22.51 -1.48
CA TYR A 55 -0.29 23.19 -1.68
C TYR A 55 -0.12 24.71 -1.51
N GLY A 56 -0.79 25.48 -2.37
CA GLY A 56 -0.89 26.94 -2.23
C GLY A 56 -2.05 27.39 -1.34
N SER A 57 -2.87 26.46 -0.88
CA SER A 57 -4.03 26.64 -0.01
C SER A 57 -3.98 25.59 1.12
N GLY A 58 -5.02 25.56 1.97
CA GLY A 58 -5.12 24.58 3.05
C GLY A 58 -3.96 24.72 4.03
N SER A 59 -3.26 23.63 4.31
CA SER A 59 -2.17 23.61 5.28
C SER A 59 -0.84 24.16 4.74
N GLY A 60 -0.70 24.30 3.41
CA GLY A 60 0.57 24.62 2.77
C GLY A 60 1.63 23.50 2.82
N GLN A 61 1.25 22.29 3.22
CA GLN A 61 2.14 21.12 3.26
C GLN A 61 2.41 20.55 1.85
N GLN A 62 3.28 19.54 1.78
CA GLN A 62 3.61 18.86 0.52
C GLN A 62 2.37 18.17 -0.06
N SER A 63 2.14 18.34 -1.36
CA SER A 63 0.96 17.80 -2.02
C SER A 63 1.02 16.29 -2.21
N VAL A 64 -0.14 15.66 -2.10
CA VAL A 64 -0.36 14.25 -2.44
C VAL A 64 -1.42 14.19 -3.53
N THR A 65 -1.11 13.46 -4.58
CA THR A 65 -1.91 13.38 -5.79
C THR A 65 -2.04 11.93 -6.22
N ALA A 66 -2.75 11.70 -7.33
CA ALA A 66 -2.71 10.42 -8.00
C ALA A 66 -2.46 10.57 -9.51
N ILE A 67 -1.60 9.71 -10.06
CA ILE A 67 -1.12 9.80 -11.44
C ILE A 67 -1.35 8.50 -12.21
N GLU A 68 -1.46 8.58 -13.54
CA GLU A 68 -1.62 7.39 -14.40
C GLU A 68 -0.31 6.64 -14.63
N ASP A 69 0.83 7.36 -14.61
CA ASP A 69 2.14 6.78 -14.90
C ASP A 69 2.50 5.68 -13.90
N HIS A 70 2.70 4.48 -14.44
CA HIS A 70 3.05 3.30 -13.67
C HIS A 70 4.51 3.17 -13.31
N ASP A 71 5.42 3.90 -13.97
CA ASP A 71 6.86 3.75 -13.78
C ASP A 71 7.44 4.80 -12.82
N ASP A 72 6.66 5.82 -12.45
CA ASP A 72 7.13 6.91 -11.60
C ASP A 72 7.58 6.41 -10.22
N VAL A 73 8.79 6.81 -9.84
CA VAL A 73 9.44 6.41 -8.58
C VAL A 73 8.80 7.08 -7.36
N ASN A 74 8.15 8.23 -7.53
CA ASN A 74 7.46 8.98 -6.48
C ASN A 74 6.03 8.45 -6.21
N SER A 75 5.69 7.30 -6.77
CA SER A 75 4.52 6.52 -6.36
C SER A 75 4.86 5.39 -5.38
N HIS A 76 6.11 5.29 -4.91
CA HIS A 76 6.51 4.29 -3.93
C HIS A 76 6.32 4.77 -2.49
N TRP A 77 5.62 3.95 -1.71
CA TRP A 77 5.32 4.18 -0.30
C TRP A 77 5.79 3.00 0.55
N VAL A 78 6.52 3.29 1.62
CA VAL A 78 6.97 2.31 2.60
C VAL A 78 5.87 2.10 3.64
N ILE A 79 5.51 0.84 3.88
CA ILE A 79 4.53 0.45 4.89
C ILE A 79 5.22 0.38 6.26
N LYS A 80 4.77 1.21 7.20
CA LYS A 80 5.27 1.26 8.58
C LYS A 80 4.13 1.02 9.56
N GLY A 81 4.47 0.55 10.77
CA GLY A 81 3.50 0.50 11.87
C GLY A 81 3.13 1.87 12.40
N LYS A 82 2.05 1.91 13.19
CA LYS A 82 1.69 3.06 14.03
C LYS A 82 2.89 3.60 14.82
N SER A 83 2.99 4.92 14.98
CA SER A 83 4.03 5.55 15.79
C SER A 83 4.09 4.92 17.20
N GLY A 84 5.30 4.62 17.68
CA GLY A 84 5.53 3.97 18.98
C GLY A 84 5.23 2.47 19.04
N LYS A 85 4.67 1.85 17.98
CA LYS A 85 4.47 0.40 17.91
C LYS A 85 5.57 -0.25 17.07
N VAL A 86 6.20 -1.29 17.60
CA VAL A 86 7.13 -2.14 16.84
C VAL A 86 6.35 -2.85 15.72
N CYS A 87 6.89 -2.79 14.52
CA CYS A 87 6.33 -3.42 13.33
C CYS A 87 7.48 -4.14 12.64
N ASN A 88 7.55 -5.46 12.87
CA ASN A 88 8.72 -6.22 12.46
C ASN A 88 8.72 -6.38 10.95
N ARG A 89 9.88 -6.23 10.33
CA ARG A 89 10.04 -6.42 8.89
C ARG A 89 9.48 -7.80 8.48
N GLY A 90 8.58 -7.82 7.50
CA GLY A 90 7.92 -9.05 7.05
C GLY A 90 6.66 -9.44 7.84
N GLU A 91 6.34 -8.79 8.96
CA GLU A 91 5.10 -9.04 9.69
C GLU A 91 3.86 -8.69 8.83
N PRO A 92 2.92 -9.62 8.60
CA PRO A 92 1.70 -9.34 7.83
C PRO A 92 0.85 -8.25 8.48
N ILE A 93 0.29 -7.36 7.66
CA ILE A 93 -0.56 -6.27 8.15
C ILE A 93 -1.98 -6.79 8.37
N SER A 94 -2.44 -6.85 9.63
CA SER A 94 -3.81 -7.25 9.95
C SER A 94 -4.83 -6.22 9.46
N CYS A 95 -5.98 -6.69 8.96
CA CYS A 95 -7.12 -5.80 8.73
C CYS A 95 -7.61 -5.23 10.07
N GLY A 96 -8.01 -3.97 10.08
CA GLY A 96 -8.35 -3.19 11.27
C GLY A 96 -7.14 -2.61 12.02
N SER A 97 -5.90 -2.96 11.64
CA SER A 97 -4.70 -2.38 12.26
C SER A 97 -4.44 -0.95 11.75
N THR A 98 -3.72 -0.17 12.55
CA THR A 98 -3.26 1.17 12.19
C THR A 98 -1.82 1.13 11.68
N ILE A 99 -1.61 1.72 10.50
CA ILE A 99 -0.32 1.82 9.82
C ILE A 99 0.00 3.27 9.48
N ARG A 100 1.19 3.47 8.91
CA ARG A 100 1.62 4.72 8.28
C ARG A 100 2.22 4.41 6.91
N PHE A 101 2.10 5.36 5.99
CA PHE A 101 2.75 5.33 4.68
C PHE A 101 3.84 6.39 4.66
N GLU A 102 5.09 6.01 4.46
CA GLU A 102 6.19 6.94 4.25
C GLU A 102 6.50 7.03 2.75
N HIS A 103 6.42 8.23 2.18
CA HIS A 103 6.79 8.47 0.79
C HIS A 103 8.30 8.21 0.62
N LEU A 104 8.66 7.28 -0.27
CA LEU A 104 10.03 6.78 -0.34
C LEU A 104 11.04 7.87 -0.69
N ALA A 105 10.68 8.77 -1.61
CA ALA A 105 11.59 9.79 -2.14
C ALA A 105 11.78 10.96 -1.16
N THR A 106 10.70 11.49 -0.56
CA THR A 106 10.76 12.69 0.29
C THR A 106 10.82 12.38 1.79
N LYS A 107 10.67 11.11 2.17
CA LYS A 107 10.66 10.65 3.58
C LYS A 107 9.58 11.32 4.43
N LYS A 108 8.51 11.81 3.81
CA LYS A 108 7.34 12.38 4.49
C LYS A 108 6.25 11.33 4.64
N ASN A 109 5.45 11.42 5.70
CA ASN A 109 4.34 10.52 5.95
C ASN A 109 3.08 11.02 5.24
N LEU A 110 2.28 10.08 4.72
CA LEU A 110 0.92 10.37 4.28
C LEU A 110 0.09 10.83 5.47
N HIS A 111 -0.47 12.03 5.36
CA HIS A 111 -1.02 12.77 6.48
C HIS A 111 -2.39 13.34 6.15
N SER A 112 -3.24 13.51 7.16
CA SER A 112 -4.49 14.24 7.03
C SER A 112 -4.87 14.95 8.33
N HIS A 113 -5.73 15.95 8.22
CA HIS A 113 -6.03 16.92 9.28
C HIS A 113 -7.23 17.79 8.90
N HIS A 114 -7.66 18.69 9.79
CA HIS A 114 -8.83 19.54 9.60
C HIS A 114 -8.58 20.76 8.68
N PHE A 115 -8.02 20.53 7.49
CA PHE A 115 -7.91 21.53 6.42
C PHE A 115 -8.74 21.11 5.20
N PRO A 116 -9.32 22.06 4.46
CA PRO A 116 -10.01 21.75 3.21
C PRO A 116 -9.00 21.39 2.11
N SER A 117 -9.31 20.34 1.37
CA SER A 117 -8.58 19.91 0.16
C SER A 117 -8.68 20.96 -0.94
N PRO A 118 -7.65 21.10 -1.79
CA PRO A 118 -7.50 22.28 -2.65
C PRO A 118 -8.56 22.45 -3.75
N LEU A 119 -9.16 21.37 -4.26
CA LEU A 119 -10.06 21.42 -5.42
C LEU A 119 -11.50 21.08 -5.05
N SER A 120 -11.72 20.04 -4.23
CA SER A 120 -13.08 19.56 -3.91
C SER A 120 -13.62 19.98 -2.56
N ASN A 121 -12.82 20.67 -1.72
CA ASN A 121 -13.21 21.12 -0.39
C ASN A 121 -13.64 19.96 0.55
N ASN A 122 -13.22 18.72 0.25
CA ASN A 122 -13.17 17.59 1.20
C ASN A 122 -12.02 17.81 2.21
N GLN A 123 -11.67 16.81 3.03
CA GLN A 123 -10.53 16.94 3.93
C GLN A 123 -9.20 16.77 3.17
N GLU A 124 -8.22 17.64 3.43
CA GLU A 124 -6.90 17.63 2.79
C GLU A 124 -6.11 16.36 3.16
N VAL A 125 -5.53 15.73 2.14
CA VAL A 125 -4.47 14.72 2.31
C VAL A 125 -3.17 15.29 1.79
N SER A 126 -2.13 15.20 2.61
CA SER A 126 -0.83 15.83 2.38
C SER A 126 0.31 14.85 2.71
N ALA A 127 1.54 15.26 2.44
CA ALA A 127 2.73 14.62 2.95
C ALA A 127 3.39 15.51 4.01
N PHE A 128 3.54 14.99 5.23
CA PHE A 128 3.95 15.74 6.42
C PHE A 128 5.14 15.07 7.13
N GLY A 129 5.76 15.80 8.05
CA GLY A 129 6.85 15.27 8.85
C GLY A 129 8.17 15.23 8.09
N GLU A 130 9.14 14.52 8.64
CA GLU A 130 10.51 14.45 8.13
C GLU A 130 11.15 13.12 8.53
N ASN A 131 11.89 12.48 7.61
CA ASN A 131 12.55 11.19 7.87
C ASN A 131 11.62 10.08 8.44
N GLY A 132 10.35 10.10 8.03
CA GLY A 132 9.34 9.17 8.49
C GLY A 132 8.85 9.42 9.92
N GLU A 133 9.22 10.55 10.52
CA GLU A 133 8.71 11.03 11.81
C GLU A 133 7.64 12.10 11.59
N GLY A 134 6.59 12.05 12.40
CA GLY A 134 5.44 12.95 12.35
C GLY A 134 4.55 12.73 13.57
N ASP A 135 3.23 12.86 13.44
CA ASP A 135 2.29 12.80 14.57
C ASP A 135 1.14 11.79 14.35
N THR A 136 0.01 11.97 15.04
CA THR A 136 -1.15 11.07 14.93
C THR A 136 -1.92 11.25 13.63
N GLY A 137 -1.79 12.39 12.93
CA GLY A 137 -2.39 12.62 11.62
C GLY A 137 -1.78 11.77 10.50
N ASP A 138 -0.70 11.04 10.80
CA ASP A 138 -0.08 10.07 9.89
C ASP A 138 -0.75 8.69 9.94
N HIS A 139 -1.72 8.47 10.85
CA HIS A 139 -2.24 7.15 11.19
C HIS A 139 -3.45 6.79 10.33
N TRP A 140 -3.33 5.66 9.63
CA TRP A 140 -4.37 5.14 8.75
C TRP A 140 -4.79 3.73 9.18
N ILE A 141 -6.09 3.54 9.40
CA ILE A 141 -6.69 2.24 9.72
C ILE A 141 -6.94 1.48 8.43
N VAL A 142 -6.36 0.29 8.33
CA VAL A 142 -6.51 -0.61 7.18
C VAL A 142 -7.87 -1.29 7.24
N THR A 143 -8.69 -1.15 6.19
CA THR A 143 -10.00 -1.80 6.11
C THR A 143 -10.04 -2.75 4.91
N CYS A 144 -10.11 -4.05 5.19
CA CYS A 144 -10.13 -5.14 4.20
C CYS A 144 -11.05 -6.28 4.67
N SER A 145 -11.32 -7.24 3.79
CA SER A 145 -12.36 -8.28 3.97
C SER A 145 -11.87 -9.56 4.65
N SER A 146 -10.56 -9.78 4.74
CA SER A 146 -9.95 -10.95 5.38
C SER A 146 -9.25 -10.57 6.69
N ASP A 147 -8.54 -11.51 7.31
CA ASP A 147 -7.81 -11.25 8.57
C ASP A 147 -6.59 -10.33 8.36
N TYR A 148 -6.01 -10.39 7.16
CA TYR A 148 -4.80 -9.65 6.78
C TYR A 148 -4.98 -8.96 5.42
N TRP A 149 -4.25 -7.89 5.21
CA TRP A 149 -4.27 -7.16 3.95
C TRP A 149 -3.63 -8.00 2.84
N GLU A 150 -4.48 -8.63 2.02
CA GLU A 150 -4.08 -9.37 0.83
C GLU A 150 -3.53 -8.47 -0.27
N ARG A 151 -2.46 -8.90 -0.93
CA ARG A 151 -1.84 -8.16 -2.04
C ARG A 151 -2.78 -8.01 -3.23
N SER A 152 -3.53 -9.06 -3.54
CA SER A 152 -4.49 -9.09 -4.65
C SER A 152 -5.84 -8.46 -4.29
N GLY A 153 -6.11 -8.28 -2.99
CA GLY A 153 -7.37 -7.81 -2.44
C GLY A 153 -7.57 -6.30 -2.54
N LEU A 154 -8.84 -5.90 -2.49
CA LEU A 154 -9.22 -4.50 -2.36
C LEU A 154 -9.09 -4.07 -0.90
N VAL A 155 -8.65 -2.84 -0.69
CA VAL A 155 -8.44 -2.25 0.62
C VAL A 155 -8.93 -0.80 0.63
N ARG A 156 -9.31 -0.32 1.81
CA ARG A 156 -9.62 1.09 2.07
C ARG A 156 -8.83 1.56 3.27
N PHE A 157 -8.58 2.86 3.36
CA PHE A 157 -7.84 3.46 4.46
C PHE A 157 -8.66 4.57 5.09
N LYS A 158 -8.90 4.44 6.39
CA LYS A 158 -9.61 5.42 7.19
C LYS A 158 -8.62 6.20 8.04
N HIS A 159 -8.63 7.51 7.96
CA HIS A 159 -7.79 8.36 8.79
C HIS A 159 -8.18 8.19 10.26
N ALA A 160 -7.22 7.88 11.12
CA ALA A 160 -7.51 7.46 12.49
C ALA A 160 -8.08 8.59 13.36
N ASP A 161 -7.62 9.83 13.14
CA ASP A 161 -8.01 10.97 13.98
C ASP A 161 -9.35 11.60 13.56
N THR A 162 -9.72 11.50 12.28
CA THR A 162 -10.88 12.21 11.72
C THR A 162 -11.94 11.29 11.12
N ASP A 163 -11.71 9.98 11.11
CA ASP A 163 -12.63 8.98 10.57
C ASP A 163 -12.97 9.14 9.07
N MET A 164 -12.19 9.94 8.32
CA MET A 164 -12.39 10.16 6.89
C MET A 164 -11.70 9.08 6.04
N TRP A 165 -12.22 8.82 4.84
CA TRP A 165 -11.74 7.77 3.93
C TRP A 165 -10.82 8.34 2.86
N MET A 166 -9.59 7.84 2.74
CA MET A 166 -8.72 8.23 1.63
C MET A 166 -9.32 7.79 0.29
N GLY A 167 -9.52 8.75 -0.61
CA GLY A 167 -10.08 8.51 -1.93
C GLY A 167 -9.63 9.52 -2.98
N VAL A 168 -10.10 9.31 -4.20
CA VAL A 168 -9.83 10.17 -5.36
C VAL A 168 -11.17 10.76 -5.85
N PRO A 169 -11.57 11.97 -5.43
CA PRO A 169 -12.88 12.55 -5.74
C PRO A 169 -13.12 12.83 -7.24
N GLY A 170 -12.06 12.79 -8.07
CA GLY A 170 -12.15 12.94 -9.53
C GLY A 170 -11.66 14.29 -10.06
N SER A 171 -11.53 15.30 -9.19
CA SER A 171 -10.91 16.59 -9.50
C SER A 171 -9.48 16.41 -10.03
N THR A 172 -9.07 17.28 -10.95
CA THR A 172 -7.77 17.21 -11.62
C THR A 172 -7.06 18.55 -11.53
N TYR A 173 -5.77 18.54 -11.18
CA TYR A 173 -4.96 19.74 -11.11
C TYR A 173 -4.57 20.27 -12.49
N GLY A 174 -4.43 21.60 -12.55
CA GLY A 174 -3.76 22.31 -13.65
C GLY A 174 -2.27 22.47 -13.38
N ARG A 175 -1.66 23.54 -13.91
CA ARG A 175 -0.24 23.84 -13.69
C ARG A 175 0.07 24.07 -12.20
N PRO A 176 1.27 23.70 -11.71
CA PRO A 176 2.38 23.07 -12.44
C PRO A 176 2.27 21.55 -12.60
N ILE A 177 1.30 20.91 -11.94
CA ILE A 177 1.14 19.45 -11.86
C ILE A 177 -0.05 18.96 -12.70
N SER A 178 -0.09 19.44 -13.95
CA SER A 178 -1.24 19.29 -14.84
C SER A 178 -1.59 17.82 -15.07
N GLY A 179 -2.87 17.49 -14.95
CA GLY A 179 -3.39 16.14 -15.21
C GLY A 179 -3.36 15.21 -14.00
N GLN A 180 -2.65 15.56 -12.92
CA GLN A 180 -2.67 14.78 -11.69
C GLN A 180 -4.03 14.91 -11.00
N LYS A 181 -4.54 13.81 -10.43
CA LYS A 181 -5.81 13.78 -9.70
C LYS A 181 -5.62 14.22 -8.26
N GLU A 182 -6.63 14.90 -7.71
CA GLU A 182 -6.71 15.19 -6.27
C GLU A 182 -6.86 13.90 -5.47
N VAL A 183 -6.10 13.78 -4.39
CA VAL A 183 -6.34 12.79 -3.32
C VAL A 183 -6.85 13.56 -2.12
N ALA A 184 -7.94 13.08 -1.53
CA ALA A 184 -8.58 13.71 -0.39
C ALA A 184 -9.14 12.66 0.58
N ALA A 185 -9.44 13.09 1.80
CA ALA A 185 -10.12 12.29 2.81
C ALA A 185 -11.62 12.63 2.77
N LEU A 186 -12.44 11.64 2.44
CA LEU A 186 -13.86 11.77 2.13
C LEU A 186 -14.73 11.34 3.33
N HIS A 187 -15.86 12.00 3.52
CA HIS A 187 -16.82 11.68 4.58
C HIS A 187 -17.48 10.30 4.42
N TYR A 188 -17.61 9.83 3.18
CA TYR A 188 -18.26 8.57 2.86
C TYR A 188 -17.30 7.64 2.13
N SER A 189 -17.51 6.34 2.31
CA SER A 189 -16.74 5.33 1.64
C SER A 189 -17.49 4.80 0.43
N ASP A 190 -17.14 5.28 -0.77
CA ASP A 190 -17.71 4.84 -2.03
C ASP A 190 -16.67 4.13 -2.91
N SER A 191 -16.96 3.98 -4.21
CA SER A 191 -16.06 3.33 -5.15
C SER A 191 -14.69 4.01 -5.30
N SER A 192 -14.61 5.33 -5.04
CA SER A 192 -13.38 6.12 -5.15
C SER A 192 -12.40 5.88 -3.99
N CYS A 193 -12.86 5.28 -2.89
CA CYS A 193 -12.06 4.98 -1.71
C CYS A 193 -11.38 3.61 -1.77
N TYR A 194 -11.64 2.80 -2.79
CA TYR A 194 -11.00 1.49 -2.95
C TYR A 194 -9.64 1.61 -3.61
N TRP A 195 -8.67 0.98 -2.97
CA TRP A 195 -7.29 0.88 -3.43
C TRP A 195 -6.89 -0.58 -3.57
N LYS A 196 -5.77 -0.81 -4.23
CA LYS A 196 -5.11 -2.10 -4.34
C LYS A 196 -3.60 -1.90 -4.20
N ALA A 197 -2.94 -2.77 -3.44
CA ALA A 197 -1.49 -2.83 -3.45
C ALA A 197 -1.04 -3.34 -4.83
N SER A 198 -0.26 -2.55 -5.54
CA SER A 198 0.21 -2.88 -6.88
C SER A 198 1.68 -2.54 -6.99
N GLU A 199 2.45 -3.38 -7.70
CA GLU A 199 3.85 -3.10 -8.02
C GLU A 199 4.73 -2.86 -6.76
N GLY A 200 6.04 -2.90 -6.93
CA GLY A 200 6.99 -2.69 -5.84
C GLY A 200 7.53 -3.97 -5.20
N VAL A 201 8.17 -3.80 -4.04
CA VAL A 201 8.94 -4.83 -3.33
C VAL A 201 8.23 -5.20 -2.05
N PHE A 202 7.68 -6.42 -2.03
CA PHE A 202 7.04 -6.97 -0.86
C PHE A 202 8.02 -7.81 -0.04
N ILE A 203 8.07 -7.57 1.26
CA ILE A 203 8.96 -8.31 2.14
C ILE A 203 8.37 -9.70 2.44
N LYS A 204 9.20 -10.74 2.31
CA LYS A 204 8.87 -12.11 2.72
C LYS A 204 8.49 -12.13 4.21
N PRO A 205 7.39 -12.80 4.60
CA PRO A 205 7.11 -13.02 6.01
C PRO A 205 8.29 -13.66 6.73
N SER A 206 8.63 -13.11 7.90
CA SER A 206 9.63 -13.72 8.78
C SER A 206 9.13 -15.10 9.18
N GLU A 207 9.93 -16.14 8.93
CA GLU A 207 9.58 -17.50 9.36
C GLU A 207 9.42 -17.49 10.88
N LEU A 208 8.28 -17.97 11.38
CA LEU A 208 8.11 -18.21 12.81
C LEU A 208 9.28 -19.08 13.28
N PRO A 209 9.92 -18.79 14.42
CA PRO A 209 10.94 -19.68 14.95
C PRO A 209 10.31 -21.06 15.14
N LEU A 210 10.83 -22.06 14.42
CA LEU A 210 10.50 -23.45 14.66
C LEU A 210 10.71 -23.71 16.17
N PRO A 211 9.79 -24.44 16.85
CA PRO A 211 10.02 -24.81 18.23
C PRO A 211 11.37 -25.51 18.32
N SER A 212 12.28 -24.94 19.10
CA SER A 212 13.61 -25.48 19.32
C SER A 212 13.47 -26.91 19.83
N ILE A 213 13.75 -27.89 18.99
CA ILE A 213 13.99 -29.25 19.47
C ILE A 213 15.24 -29.13 20.33
N ALA A 214 15.06 -29.25 21.64
CA ALA A 214 16.16 -29.29 22.59
C ALA A 214 17.06 -30.47 22.21
N HIS A 215 18.18 -30.18 21.55
CA HIS A 215 19.28 -31.13 21.47
C HIS A 215 19.87 -31.23 22.87
N VAL A 216 19.43 -32.24 23.61
CA VAL A 216 20.10 -32.70 24.82
C VAL A 216 21.47 -33.22 24.38
N HIS A 217 22.49 -32.39 24.58
CA HIS A 217 23.87 -32.84 24.53
C HIS A 217 24.14 -33.67 25.79
N THR A 218 24.25 -34.97 25.62
CA THR A 218 24.85 -35.84 26.63
C THR A 218 26.37 -35.74 26.46
N GLU A 219 27.02 -35.00 27.35
CA GLU A 219 28.49 -35.01 27.48
C GLU A 219 28.93 -36.37 28.05
N LEU A 220 29.98 -36.94 27.47
CA LEU A 220 30.73 -38.11 27.94
C LEU A 220 31.94 -37.67 28.75
#